data_AF-A0A3R9NLU9-F1
#
_entry.id   AF-A0A3R9NLU9-F1
#
_cell.length_a   1.000
_cell.length_b   1.000
_cell.length_c   1.000
_cell.angle_alpha   90.00
_cell.angle_beta   90.00
_cell.angle_gamma   90.00
#
_symmetry.space_group_name_H-M   'P 1'
#
loop_
_entity.id
_entity.type
_entity.pdbx_description
1 polymer ?
#
loop_
_entity_poly.entity_id
_entity_poly.type
_entity_poly.pdbx_seq_one_letter_code
_entity_poly.pdbx_strand_id
1 'polypeptide(L)'
;MQCLHREVTMRWGVYPGRVAAGKITQGQMDREIGLMSAAAQTIEKMAKNGSFRTLYNAAAEARTYSHAELMQEIARVQIRANQLITDGNMASAQAECVKLAGLTLRLSELIGELLVKPQSDAPVVSAPDLALPATPATAAANSDYATVEQKTEIIRLLNHPAIERKEKTKVLLNINRISPDKATETIEHLNQLIDAYDGSTTYAKAS
;
A
#
# COMPACT_ATOMS: atom_id res chain seq x y z
N MET A 1 26.98 -5.89 16.23
CA MET A 1 27.49 -7.20 15.76
C MET A 1 27.87 -8.13 16.91
N GLN A 2 28.68 -7.67 17.87
CA GLN A 2 29.08 -8.47 19.04
C GLN A 2 27.88 -8.95 19.89
N CYS A 3 26.79 -8.18 19.97
CA CYS A 3 25.61 -8.55 20.74
C CYS A 3 24.92 -9.83 20.24
N LEU A 4 24.78 -10.00 18.92
CA LEU A 4 24.08 -11.16 18.34
C LEU A 4 24.94 -12.44 18.44
N HIS A 5 26.25 -12.33 18.22
CA HIS A 5 27.18 -13.44 18.45
C HIS A 5 27.16 -13.86 19.92
N ARG A 6 27.18 -12.90 20.85
CA ARG A 6 27.06 -13.16 22.28
C ARG A 6 25.75 -13.88 22.62
N GLU A 7 24.63 -13.46 22.03
CA GLU A 7 23.33 -14.09 22.23
C GLU A 7 23.30 -15.55 21.73
N VAL A 8 23.88 -15.82 20.55
CA VAL A 8 24.04 -17.19 20.03
C VAL A 8 24.88 -18.03 20.99
N THR A 9 26.01 -17.50 21.47
CA THR A 9 26.87 -18.18 22.46
C THR A 9 26.14 -18.46 23.77
N MET A 10 25.34 -17.51 24.27
CA MET A 10 24.54 -17.70 25.49
C MET A 10 23.51 -18.82 25.31
N ARG A 11 22.85 -18.89 24.15
CA ARG A 11 21.85 -19.92 23.85
C ARG A 11 22.46 -21.31 23.74
N TRP A 12 23.66 -21.43 23.19
CA TRP A 12 24.44 -22.67 23.24
C TRP A 12 24.71 -23.15 24.68
N GLY A 13 24.88 -22.24 25.63
CA GLY A 13 25.05 -22.58 27.05
C GLY A 13 23.74 -22.95 27.76
N VAL A 14 22.62 -22.32 27.41
CA VAL A 14 21.33 -22.48 28.12
C VAL A 14 20.47 -23.61 27.56
N TYR A 15 20.48 -23.80 26.24
CA TYR A 15 19.54 -24.71 25.57
C TYR A 15 19.74 -26.19 25.88
N PRO A 16 20.97 -26.72 26.05
CA PRO A 16 21.16 -28.10 26.48
C PRO A 16 20.43 -28.42 27.80
N GLY A 17 20.43 -27.49 28.76
CA GLY A 17 19.68 -27.64 30.01
C GLY A 17 18.16 -27.64 29.81
N ARG A 18 17.65 -26.89 28.82
CA ARG A 18 16.22 -26.90 28.47
C ARG A 18 15.81 -28.17 27.73
N VAL A 19 16.68 -28.72 26.88
CA VAL A 19 16.48 -30.02 26.23
C VAL A 19 16.46 -31.13 27.27
N ALA A 20 17.43 -31.15 28.19
CA ALA A 20 17.47 -32.13 29.28
C ALA A 20 16.24 -32.06 30.20
N ALA A 21 15.70 -30.86 30.42
CA ALA A 21 14.47 -30.65 31.17
C ALA A 21 13.17 -30.94 30.38
N GLY A 22 13.27 -31.40 29.12
CA GLY A 22 12.12 -31.68 28.24
C GLY A 22 11.32 -30.44 27.83
N LYS A 23 11.86 -29.23 28.06
CA LYS A 23 11.16 -27.96 27.77
C LYS A 23 11.20 -27.57 26.29
N ILE A 24 12.20 -28.07 25.56
CA ILE A 24 12.34 -27.93 24.11
C ILE A 24 12.91 -29.23 23.55
N THR A 25 12.60 -29.56 22.31
CA THR A 25 13.22 -30.72 21.65
C THR A 25 14.60 -30.34 21.10
N GLN A 26 15.46 -31.34 20.92
CA GLN A 26 16.77 -31.17 20.28
C GLN A 26 16.63 -30.52 18.88
N GLY A 27 15.66 -30.97 18.08
CA GLY A 27 15.42 -30.39 16.76
C GLY A 27 14.94 -28.93 16.79
N GLN A 28 14.19 -28.51 17.82
CA GLN A 28 13.82 -27.11 18.01
C GLN A 28 15.04 -26.26 18.37
N MET A 29 15.89 -26.75 19.28
CA MET A 29 17.15 -26.11 19.65
C MET A 29 18.03 -25.88 18.42
N ASP A 30 18.30 -26.94 17.65
CA ASP A 30 19.19 -26.89 16.49
C ASP A 30 18.64 -25.94 15.42
N ARG A 31 17.32 -25.95 15.18
CA ARG A 31 16.66 -25.01 14.28
C ARG A 31 16.84 -23.56 14.74
N GLU A 32 16.57 -23.26 16.00
CA GLU A 32 16.63 -21.90 16.53
C GLU A 32 18.06 -21.35 16.52
N ILE A 33 19.03 -22.15 16.98
CA ILE A 33 20.45 -21.78 16.94
C ILE A 33 20.92 -21.61 15.49
N GLY A 34 20.52 -22.50 14.59
CA GLY A 34 20.84 -22.42 13.17
C GLY A 34 20.33 -21.13 12.54
N LEU A 35 19.07 -20.78 12.79
CA LEU A 35 18.47 -19.53 12.30
C LEU A 35 19.20 -18.28 12.83
N MET A 36 19.53 -18.25 14.12
CA MET A 36 20.24 -17.10 14.70
C MET A 36 21.68 -16.99 14.18
N SER A 37 22.37 -18.12 14.00
CA SER A 37 23.73 -18.14 13.44
C SER A 37 23.72 -17.67 11.98
N ALA A 38 22.76 -18.14 11.19
CA ALA A 38 22.58 -17.71 9.80
C ALA A 38 22.24 -16.21 9.71
N ALA A 39 21.39 -15.70 10.62
CA ALA A 39 21.11 -14.27 10.72
C ALA A 39 22.38 -13.47 11.06
N ALA A 40 23.19 -13.93 12.03
CA ALA A 40 24.42 -13.26 12.40
C ALA A 40 25.43 -13.17 11.25
N GLN A 41 25.62 -14.27 10.53
CA GLN A 41 26.48 -14.31 9.35
C GLN A 41 25.96 -13.40 8.23
N THR A 42 24.64 -13.39 7.99
CA THR A 42 24.02 -12.51 6.99
C THR A 42 24.25 -11.05 7.33
N ILE A 43 24.01 -10.64 8.57
CA ILE A 43 24.24 -9.26 9.03
C ILE A 43 25.73 -8.92 8.92
N GLU A 44 26.64 -9.84 9.21
CA GLU A 44 28.09 -9.62 9.07
C GLU A 44 28.50 -9.43 7.62
N LYS A 45 27.96 -10.24 6.71
CA LYS A 45 28.15 -10.09 5.27
C LYS A 45 27.61 -8.74 4.78
N MET A 46 26.43 -8.33 5.23
CA MET A 46 25.86 -7.02 4.90
C MET A 46 26.71 -5.86 5.40
N ALA A 47 27.32 -6.00 6.59
CA ALA A 47 28.24 -5.00 7.13
C ALA A 47 29.53 -4.90 6.31
N LYS A 48 30.14 -6.04 5.97
CA LYS A 48 31.37 -6.09 5.15
C LYS A 48 31.15 -5.56 3.74
N ASN A 49 30.01 -5.88 3.14
CA ASN A 49 29.69 -5.47 1.78
C ASN A 49 29.11 -4.04 1.70
N GLY A 50 29.05 -3.31 2.82
CA GLY A 50 28.52 -1.94 2.86
C GLY A 50 27.01 -1.83 2.61
N SER A 51 26.27 -2.95 2.60
CA SER A 51 24.84 -2.96 2.29
C SER A 51 24.01 -2.12 3.28
N PHE A 52 24.43 -2.02 4.55
CA PHE A 52 23.80 -1.10 5.51
C PHE A 52 23.94 0.36 5.11
N ARG A 53 25.09 0.76 4.57
CA ARG A 53 25.31 2.11 4.08
C ARG A 53 24.43 2.38 2.86
N THR A 54 24.32 1.43 1.95
CA THR A 54 23.42 1.53 0.79
C THR A 54 21.96 1.65 1.21
N LEU A 55 21.51 0.83 2.16
CA LEU A 55 20.17 0.90 2.75
C LEU A 55 19.91 2.26 3.40
N TYR A 56 20.85 2.74 4.21
CA TYR A 56 20.74 4.01 4.91
C TYR A 56 20.67 5.19 3.93
N ASN A 57 21.51 5.18 2.89
CA ASN A 57 21.49 6.20 1.85
C ASN A 57 20.17 6.16 1.06
N ALA A 58 19.69 4.98 0.68
CA ALA A 58 18.41 4.83 -0.02
C ALA A 58 17.24 5.33 0.84
N ALA A 59 17.25 5.04 2.15
CA ALA A 59 16.26 5.56 3.08
C ALA A 59 16.36 7.09 3.23
N ALA A 60 17.58 7.65 3.23
CA ALA A 60 17.79 9.09 3.28
C ALA A 60 17.30 9.81 2.01
N GLU A 61 17.56 9.25 0.83
CA GLU A 61 17.00 9.72 -0.46
C GLU A 61 15.47 9.67 -0.41
N ALA A 62 14.91 8.57 0.11
CA ALA A 62 13.48 8.36 0.21
C ALA A 62 12.74 9.39 1.09
N ARG A 63 13.43 10.04 2.03
CA ARG A 63 12.84 11.09 2.88
C ARG A 63 12.44 12.34 2.10
N THR A 64 12.95 12.50 0.89
CA THR A 64 12.58 13.63 0.02
C THR A 64 11.30 13.38 -0.76
N TYR A 65 10.83 12.13 -0.83
CA TYR A 65 9.61 11.78 -1.56
C TYR A 65 8.35 12.06 -0.75
N SER A 66 7.32 12.55 -1.43
CA SER A 66 5.94 12.45 -0.95
C SER A 66 5.48 10.98 -0.91
N HIS A 67 4.40 10.68 -0.18
CA HIS A 67 3.86 9.33 -0.10
C HIS A 67 3.52 8.74 -1.49
N ALA A 68 2.95 9.56 -2.38
CA ALA A 68 2.59 9.12 -3.73
C ALA A 68 3.83 8.81 -4.58
N GLU A 69 4.87 9.64 -4.51
CA GLU A 69 6.14 9.42 -5.21
C GLU A 69 6.87 8.18 -4.66
N LEU A 70 6.85 7.98 -3.34
CA LEU A 70 7.44 6.82 -2.69
C LEU A 70 6.79 5.52 -3.16
N MET A 71 5.46 5.48 -3.23
CA MET A 71 4.72 4.31 -3.74
C MET A 71 5.02 4.03 -5.22
N GLN A 72 5.14 5.08 -6.05
CA GLN A 72 5.53 4.91 -7.45
C GLN A 72 6.96 4.38 -7.57
N GLU A 73 7.90 4.88 -6.77
CA GLU A 73 9.30 4.44 -6.85
C GLU A 73 9.49 3.01 -6.32
N ILE A 74 8.76 2.62 -5.28
CA ILE A 74 8.68 1.21 -4.81
C ILE A 74 8.28 0.30 -5.97
N ALA A 75 7.20 0.65 -6.70
CA ALA A 75 6.74 -0.15 -7.83
C ALA A 75 7.77 -0.22 -8.96
N ARG A 76 8.44 0.90 -9.29
CA ARG A 76 9.49 0.93 -10.32
C ARG A 76 10.69 0.07 -9.94
N VAL A 77 11.20 0.21 -8.71
CA VAL A 77 12.33 -0.60 -8.21
C VAL A 77 11.98 -2.08 -8.23
N GLN A 78 10.77 -2.44 -7.83
CA GLN A 78 10.31 -3.84 -7.85
C GLN A 78 10.29 -4.42 -9.26
N ILE A 79 9.79 -3.66 -10.25
CA ILE A 79 9.81 -4.09 -11.66
C ILE A 79 11.25 -4.28 -12.15
N ARG A 80 12.15 -3.32 -11.86
CA ARG A 80 13.57 -3.43 -12.24
C ARG A 80 14.25 -4.63 -11.60
N ALA A 81 14.00 -4.88 -10.31
CA ALA A 81 14.56 -6.04 -9.61
C ALA A 81 14.12 -7.35 -10.26
N ASN A 82 12.83 -7.48 -10.58
CA ASN A 82 12.29 -8.67 -11.25
C ASN A 82 12.91 -8.87 -12.63
N GLN A 83 13.07 -7.80 -13.42
CA GLN A 83 13.71 -7.87 -14.73
C GLN A 83 15.16 -8.36 -14.62
N LEU A 84 15.95 -7.80 -13.68
CA LEU A 84 17.34 -8.19 -13.47
C LEU A 84 17.48 -9.66 -13.03
N ILE A 85 16.50 -10.20 -12.30
CA ILE A 85 16.44 -11.62 -11.95
C ILE A 85 16.22 -12.46 -13.22
N THR A 86 15.26 -12.07 -14.06
CA THR A 86 14.99 -12.75 -15.34
C THR A 86 16.20 -12.71 -16.28
N ASP A 87 16.94 -11.61 -16.28
CA ASP A 87 18.15 -11.43 -17.09
C ASP A 87 19.39 -12.15 -16.51
N GLY A 88 19.26 -12.82 -15.35
CA GLY A 88 20.35 -13.52 -14.68
C GLY A 88 21.36 -12.61 -13.96
N ASN A 89 21.12 -11.31 -13.91
CA ASN A 89 22.00 -10.33 -13.26
C ASN A 89 21.72 -10.22 -11.75
N MET A 90 22.10 -11.27 -11.02
CA MET A 90 21.80 -11.42 -9.59
C MET A 90 22.45 -10.34 -8.71
N ALA A 91 23.62 -9.82 -9.08
CA ALA A 91 24.29 -8.77 -8.32
C ALA A 91 23.50 -7.45 -8.37
N SER A 92 23.01 -7.08 -9.56
CA SER A 92 22.22 -5.87 -9.74
C SER A 92 20.81 -6.03 -9.17
N ALA A 93 20.20 -7.21 -9.32
CA ALA A 93 18.94 -7.55 -8.67
C ALA A 93 19.03 -7.40 -7.16
N GLN A 94 20.12 -7.91 -6.55
CA GLN A 94 20.37 -7.76 -5.12
C GLN A 94 20.48 -6.28 -4.72
N ALA A 95 21.12 -5.44 -5.51
CA ALA A 95 21.20 -4.01 -5.25
C ALA A 95 19.83 -3.32 -5.30
N GLU A 96 18.97 -3.65 -6.28
CA GLU A 96 17.60 -3.12 -6.35
C GLU A 96 16.74 -3.63 -5.17
N CYS A 97 16.89 -4.88 -4.73
CA CYS A 97 16.21 -5.39 -3.53
C CYS A 97 16.62 -4.62 -2.26
N VAL A 98 17.90 -4.25 -2.13
CA VAL A 98 18.40 -3.42 -1.02
C VAL A 98 17.78 -2.02 -1.05
N LYS A 99 17.62 -1.42 -2.24
CA LYS A 99 16.90 -0.14 -2.41
C LYS A 99 15.42 -0.27 -2.04
N LEU A 100 14.76 -1.32 -2.51
CA LEU A 100 13.36 -1.60 -2.21
C LEU A 100 13.09 -1.69 -0.70
N ALA A 101 13.99 -2.37 0.02
CA ALA A 101 13.93 -2.45 1.48
C ALA A 101 14.07 -1.08 2.14
N GLY A 102 14.95 -0.21 1.64
CA GLY A 102 15.10 1.17 2.12
C GLY A 102 13.85 2.02 1.90
N LEU A 103 13.24 1.95 0.71
CA LEU A 103 11.99 2.65 0.40
C LEU A 103 10.81 2.15 1.26
N THR A 104 10.72 0.83 1.47
CA THR A 104 9.67 0.22 2.29
C THR A 104 9.81 0.62 3.76
N LEU A 105 11.04 0.74 4.26
CA LEU A 105 11.30 1.24 5.61
C LEU A 105 10.86 2.70 5.74
N ARG A 106 11.12 3.56 4.74
CA ARG A 106 10.63 4.94 4.80
C ARG A 106 9.11 5.01 4.76
N LEU A 107 8.47 4.12 3.99
CA LEU A 107 7.02 4.04 3.94
C LEU A 107 6.43 3.70 5.32
N SER A 108 7.02 2.73 6.03
CA SER A 108 6.56 2.37 7.37
C SER A 108 6.81 3.48 8.40
N GLU A 109 7.91 4.22 8.31
CA GLU A 109 8.15 5.42 9.11
C GLU A 109 7.07 6.48 8.86
N LEU A 110 6.73 6.76 7.60
CA LEU A 110 5.75 7.77 7.23
C LEU A 110 4.33 7.39 7.68
N ILE A 111 3.98 6.09 7.57
CA ILE A 111 2.74 5.56 8.13
C ILE A 111 2.74 5.69 9.66
N GLY A 112 3.85 5.39 10.33
CA GLY A 112 4.00 5.56 11.77
C GLY A 112 3.86 7.01 12.22
N GLU A 113 4.47 7.97 11.50
CA GLU A 113 4.32 9.40 11.72
C GLU A 113 2.84 9.84 11.60
N LEU A 114 2.10 9.31 10.61
CA LEU A 114 0.68 9.60 10.44
C LEU A 114 -0.20 9.02 11.56
N LEU A 115 0.20 7.88 12.13
CA LEU A 115 -0.52 7.22 13.23
C LEU A 115 -0.21 7.83 14.61
N VAL A 116 1.01 8.36 14.80
CA VAL A 116 1.47 8.93 16.08
C VAL A 116 1.14 10.41 16.21
N LYS A 117 0.98 11.14 15.10
CA LYS A 117 0.59 12.55 15.15
C LYS A 117 -0.80 12.64 15.79
N PRO A 118 -0.98 13.25 17.00
CA PRO A 118 -2.31 13.60 17.44
C PRO A 118 -2.89 14.49 16.33
N GLN A 119 -4.10 14.19 15.89
CA GLN A 119 -4.84 15.13 15.05
C GLN A 119 -4.76 16.47 15.77
N SER A 120 -4.05 17.43 15.17
CA SER A 120 -3.93 18.77 15.72
C SER A 120 -5.35 19.29 15.93
N ASP A 121 -5.70 19.62 17.17
CA ASP A 121 -6.87 20.38 17.56
C ASP A 121 -6.78 21.79 16.95
N ALA A 122 -7.02 21.90 15.65
CA ALA A 122 -7.60 23.11 15.09
C ALA A 122 -9.08 23.13 15.50
N PRO A 123 -9.66 24.30 15.79
CA PRO A 123 -11.00 24.39 16.37
C PRO A 123 -12.01 23.66 15.48
N VAL A 124 -12.59 22.60 16.04
CA VAL A 124 -13.75 21.91 15.49
C VAL A 124 -14.90 22.91 15.49
N VAL A 125 -15.19 23.47 14.31
CA VAL A 125 -16.50 24.05 14.05
C VAL A 125 -17.46 22.87 13.93
N SER A 126 -18.08 22.54 15.07
CA SER A 126 -19.19 21.60 15.30
C SER A 126 -19.52 20.65 14.14
N ALA A 127 -18.92 19.47 14.17
CA ALA A 127 -19.51 18.26 13.61
C ALA A 127 -19.81 17.32 14.79
N PRO A 128 -21.08 16.93 15.02
CA PRO A 128 -21.39 15.93 16.03
C PRO A 128 -21.00 14.54 15.49
N ASP A 129 -19.95 14.01 16.11
CA ASP A 129 -19.82 12.66 16.67
C ASP A 129 -20.28 11.49 15.78
N LEU A 130 -19.30 10.83 15.14
CA LEU A 130 -19.44 9.48 14.62
C LEU A 130 -18.28 8.62 15.14
N ALA A 131 -18.67 7.74 16.07
CA ALA A 131 -17.93 6.58 16.50
C ALA A 131 -17.52 5.67 15.32
N LEU A 132 -16.41 4.96 15.52
CA LEU A 132 -15.85 3.93 14.64
C LEU A 132 -16.90 2.93 14.11
N PRO A 133 -16.74 2.41 12.88
CA PRO A 133 -17.60 1.37 12.37
C PRO A 133 -17.32 0.05 13.12
N ALA A 134 -18.25 -0.34 13.98
CA ALA A 134 -18.64 -1.74 14.04
C ALA A 134 -19.53 -2.00 12.81
N THR A 135 -19.10 -2.89 11.92
CA THR A 135 -20.00 -3.60 10.99
C THR A 135 -21.08 -4.24 11.88
N PRO A 136 -22.39 -3.95 11.72
CA PRO A 136 -23.17 -4.23 10.53
C PRO A 136 -24.21 -3.15 10.16
N ALA A 137 -24.73 -3.24 8.93
CA ALA A 137 -26.04 -2.76 8.44
C ALA A 137 -26.74 -1.59 9.19
N THR A 138 -27.03 -0.49 8.50
CA THR A 138 -28.40 -0.03 8.11
C THR A 138 -28.30 1.36 7.47
N ALA A 139 -29.07 1.56 6.41
CA ALA A 139 -29.27 2.81 5.70
C ALA A 139 -29.70 3.97 6.63
N ALA A 140 -29.13 5.16 6.40
CA ALA A 140 -29.76 6.43 6.76
C ALA A 140 -29.28 7.52 5.79
N ALA A 141 -30.26 8.20 5.20
CA ALA A 141 -30.14 9.08 4.05
C ALA A 141 -29.45 10.40 4.37
N ASN A 142 -28.36 10.70 3.65
CA ASN A 142 -28.07 12.06 3.22
C ASN A 142 -28.54 12.17 1.77
N SER A 143 -29.75 12.69 1.58
CA SER A 143 -30.41 12.85 0.28
C SER A 143 -29.78 13.92 -0.62
N ASP A 144 -28.74 14.60 -0.15
CA ASP A 144 -28.14 15.74 -0.86
C ASP A 144 -27.14 15.31 -1.94
N TYR A 145 -26.70 14.05 -1.90
CA TYR A 145 -25.69 13.52 -2.82
C TYR A 145 -26.23 12.34 -3.62
N ALA A 146 -25.71 12.23 -4.84
CA ALA A 146 -26.02 11.15 -5.75
C ALA A 146 -25.85 9.78 -5.07
N THR A 147 -26.79 8.88 -5.33
CA THR A 147 -26.77 7.52 -4.77
C THR A 147 -25.53 6.77 -5.26
N VAL A 148 -25.16 5.71 -4.54
CA VAL A 148 -24.03 4.85 -4.94
C VAL A 148 -24.27 4.28 -6.34
N GLU A 149 -25.51 3.88 -6.64
CA GLU A 149 -25.93 3.36 -7.95
C GLU A 149 -25.76 4.40 -9.07
N GLN A 150 -26.16 5.65 -8.82
CA GLN A 150 -25.98 6.76 -9.77
C GLN A 150 -24.49 7.04 -10.04
N LYS A 151 -23.65 7.03 -9.01
CA LYS A 151 -22.21 7.24 -9.17
C LYS A 151 -21.55 6.11 -9.95
N THR A 152 -21.94 4.86 -9.70
CA THR A 152 -21.42 3.71 -10.46
C THR A 152 -21.84 3.78 -11.92
N GLU A 153 -23.08 4.20 -12.21
CA GLU A 153 -23.56 4.33 -13.59
C GLU A 153 -22.86 5.47 -14.34
N ILE A 154 -22.63 6.62 -13.68
CA ILE A 154 -21.83 7.71 -14.25
C ILE A 154 -20.42 7.22 -14.60
N ILE A 155 -19.75 6.49 -13.71
CA ILE A 155 -18.40 5.95 -13.98
C ILE A 155 -18.43 4.98 -15.17
N ARG A 156 -19.47 4.16 -15.28
CA ARG A 156 -19.66 3.23 -16.40
C ARG A 156 -19.74 3.97 -17.73
N LEU A 157 -20.60 5.00 -17.81
CA LEU A 157 -20.78 5.81 -19.03
C LEU A 157 -19.54 6.63 -19.38
N LEU A 158 -18.81 7.15 -18.39
CA LEU A 158 -17.54 7.87 -18.60
C LEU A 158 -16.39 7.02 -19.15
N ASN A 159 -16.52 5.69 -19.14
CA ASN A 159 -15.53 4.79 -19.76
C ASN A 159 -15.80 4.53 -21.24
N HIS A 160 -16.86 5.11 -21.81
CA HIS A 160 -17.19 4.96 -23.23
C HIS A 160 -16.23 5.78 -24.12
N PRO A 161 -15.78 5.25 -25.28
CA PRO A 161 -14.87 5.95 -26.20
C PRO A 161 -15.46 7.23 -26.81
N ALA A 162 -16.79 7.36 -26.84
CA ALA A 162 -17.49 8.56 -27.30
C ALA A 162 -17.29 9.78 -26.37
N ILE A 163 -16.94 9.55 -25.11
CA ILE A 163 -16.83 10.62 -24.10
C ILE A 163 -15.44 11.24 -24.13
N GLU A 164 -15.37 12.55 -24.35
CA GLU A 164 -14.10 13.26 -24.39
C GLU A 164 -13.38 13.26 -23.02
N ARG A 165 -12.05 13.22 -23.07
CA ARG A 165 -11.19 13.25 -21.87
C ARG A 165 -11.45 14.47 -20.96
N LYS A 166 -11.83 15.61 -21.55
CA LYS A 166 -12.14 16.84 -20.82
C LYS A 166 -13.39 16.68 -19.96
N GLU A 167 -14.44 16.08 -20.50
CA GLU A 167 -15.70 15.82 -19.80
C GLU A 167 -15.52 14.75 -18.72
N LYS A 168 -14.79 13.69 -19.02
CA LYS A 168 -14.41 12.65 -18.06
C LYS A 168 -13.73 13.22 -16.82
N THR A 169 -12.76 14.11 -17.02
CA THR A 169 -12.05 14.75 -15.91
C THR A 169 -12.97 15.67 -15.10
N LYS A 170 -13.83 16.45 -15.76
CA LYS A 170 -14.78 17.38 -15.11
C LYS A 170 -15.80 16.65 -14.22
N VAL A 171 -16.34 15.53 -14.68
CA VAL A 171 -17.34 14.75 -13.93
C VAL A 171 -16.66 13.96 -12.80
N LEU A 172 -15.50 13.34 -13.04
CA LEU A 172 -14.77 12.61 -11.99
C LEU A 172 -14.34 13.52 -10.83
N LEU A 173 -13.94 14.76 -11.10
CA LEU A 173 -13.57 15.73 -10.05
C LEU A 173 -14.76 16.09 -9.14
N ASN A 174 -15.98 16.04 -9.67
CA ASN A 174 -17.19 16.46 -8.96
C ASN A 174 -18.10 15.30 -8.54
N ILE A 175 -17.76 14.05 -8.86
CA ILE A 175 -18.66 12.90 -8.70
C ILE A 175 -19.14 12.69 -7.26
N ASN A 176 -18.32 13.06 -6.27
CA ASN A 176 -18.68 12.97 -4.86
C ASN A 176 -19.51 14.14 -4.33
N ARG A 177 -19.68 15.19 -5.14
CA ARG A 177 -20.37 16.45 -4.79
C ARG A 177 -21.61 16.71 -5.65
N ILE A 178 -21.97 15.79 -6.55
CA ILE A 178 -23.16 15.88 -7.40
C ILE A 178 -24.40 15.49 -6.59
N SER A 179 -25.48 16.26 -6.72
CA SER A 179 -26.80 15.96 -6.15
C SER A 179 -27.55 14.91 -6.99
N PRO A 180 -28.54 14.20 -6.45
CA PRO A 180 -29.25 13.15 -7.19
C PRO A 180 -29.91 13.64 -8.49
N ASP A 181 -30.45 14.87 -8.50
CA ASP A 181 -31.06 15.44 -9.71
C ASP A 181 -30.02 15.70 -10.80
N LYS A 182 -28.88 16.31 -10.43
CA LYS A 182 -27.76 16.55 -11.34
C LYS A 182 -27.09 15.26 -11.81
N ALA A 183 -27.13 14.21 -11.01
CA ALA A 183 -26.64 12.90 -11.42
C ALA A 183 -27.49 12.32 -12.54
N THR A 184 -28.82 12.42 -12.42
CA THR A 184 -29.76 12.01 -13.48
C THR A 184 -29.55 12.82 -14.76
N GLU A 185 -29.43 14.15 -14.67
CA GLU A 185 -29.11 15.00 -15.82
C GLU A 185 -27.78 14.62 -16.47
N THR A 186 -26.76 14.31 -15.67
CA THR A 186 -25.44 13.90 -16.16
C THR A 186 -25.51 12.55 -16.87
N ILE A 187 -26.28 11.59 -16.33
CA ILE A 187 -26.50 10.28 -16.95
C ILE A 187 -27.21 10.45 -18.29
N GLU A 188 -28.26 11.28 -18.36
CA GLU A 188 -28.97 11.57 -19.61
C GLU A 188 -28.07 12.23 -20.65
N HIS A 189 -27.27 13.22 -20.24
CA HIS A 189 -26.31 13.88 -21.13
C HIS A 189 -25.25 12.91 -21.66
N LEU A 190 -24.71 12.05 -20.80
CA LEU A 190 -23.73 11.04 -21.22
C LEU A 190 -24.35 10.01 -22.17
N ASN A 191 -25.59 9.58 -21.93
CA ASN A 191 -26.31 8.70 -22.85
C ASN A 191 -26.56 9.38 -24.21
N GLN A 192 -26.96 10.65 -24.23
CA GLN A 192 -27.15 11.39 -25.48
C GLN A 192 -25.86 11.51 -26.30
N LEU A 193 -24.72 11.74 -25.64
CA LEU A 193 -23.41 11.77 -26.31
C LEU A 193 -23.00 10.42 -26.88
N ILE A 194 -23.31 9.33 -26.16
CA ILE A 194 -23.07 7.96 -26.62
C ILE A 194 -23.99 7.63 -27.80
N ASP A 195 -25.29 7.94 -27.69
CA ASP A 195 -26.28 7.73 -28.75
C ASP A 195 -25.96 8.53 -30.03
N ALA A 196 -25.39 9.74 -29.89
CA ALA A 196 -24.94 10.53 -31.02
C ALA A 196 -23.71 9.94 -31.73
N TYR A 197 -22.91 9.12 -31.04
CA TYR A 197 -21.70 8.49 -31.56
C TYR A 197 -21.98 7.08 -32.14
N ASP A 198 -22.77 6.26 -31.46
CA ASP A 198 -23.07 4.87 -31.86
C ASP A 198 -24.39 4.71 -32.64
N GLY A 199 -25.21 5.77 -32.72
CA GLY A 199 -26.60 5.70 -33.17
C GLY A 199 -27.52 5.26 -32.02
N SER A 200 -28.77 5.75 -32.01
CA SER A 200 -29.76 5.53 -30.93
C SER A 200 -29.77 4.09 -30.42
N THR A 201 -29.11 3.84 -29.30
CA THR A 201 -29.08 2.54 -28.64
C THR A 201 -29.83 2.66 -27.34
N THR A 202 -31.12 2.33 -27.41
CA THR A 202 -31.87 1.90 -26.23
C THR A 202 -31.16 0.68 -25.66
N TYR A 203 -30.19 0.87 -24.76
CA TYR A 203 -29.76 -0.15 -23.82
C TYR A 203 -30.88 -0.32 -22.77
N ALA A 204 -32.03 -0.76 -23.26
CA ALA A 204 -33.17 -1.11 -22.46
C ALA A 204 -32.78 -2.30 -21.58
N LYS A 205 -32.82 -2.06 -20.26
CA LYS A 205 -33.26 -3.02 -19.23
C LYS A 205 -33.22 -4.48 -19.68
N ALA A 206 -32.08 -5.13 -19.52
CA ALA A 206 -32.06 -6.59 -19.46
C ALA A 206 -32.50 -6.99 -18.04
N SER A 207 -33.55 -7.81 -18.02
CA SER A 207 -34.32 -8.30 -16.86
C SER A 207 -33.50 -8.95 -15.75
#